data_AF-A0A5S4TNZ9-F1
#
_entry.id   AF-A0A5S4TNZ9-F1
#
_cell.length_a   1.000
_cell.length_b   1.000
_cell.length_c   1.000
_cell.angle_alpha   90.00
_cell.angle_beta   90.00
_cell.angle_gamma   90.00
#
_symmetry.space_group_name_H-M   'P 1'
#
loop_
_entity.id
_entity.type
_entity.pdbx_description
1 polymer ?
#
loop_
_entity_poly.entity_id
_entity_poly.type
_entity_poly.pdbx_seq_one_letter_code
_entity_poly.pdbx_strand_id
1 'polypeptide(L)'
;MGLLDLIERKRARDKPQNSYEGQDFSYLFGRTTSGENVDEFKAMQTTAVYACVRILAEAVASLPIHIYERTENGKEKKLDHPLYFLLHDEPNPEMSSFIFRETIMSHLLIWGNAYVQIIRDKSGMVSLLLKQKASVLIRKLLLIIWQRMP
;
A
#
# COMPACT_ATOMS: atom_id res chain seq x y z
N MET A 1 17.80 -25.28 56.39
CA MET A 1 18.84 -25.69 55.44
C MET A 1 18.69 -27.18 55.15
N GLY A 2 17.62 -27.54 54.44
CA GLY A 2 17.28 -28.93 54.15
C GLY A 2 17.42 -29.21 52.66
N LEU A 3 18.02 -30.35 52.32
CA LEU A 3 18.26 -30.84 50.95
C LEU A 3 16.97 -31.06 50.12
N LEU A 4 15.79 -30.83 50.72
CA LEU A 4 14.46 -30.97 50.11
C LEU A 4 13.91 -29.63 49.57
N ASP A 5 14.53 -28.48 49.89
CA ASP A 5 14.14 -27.16 49.38
C ASP A 5 14.61 -26.91 47.93
N LEU A 6 15.46 -27.82 47.40
CA LEU A 6 16.03 -27.73 46.05
C LEU A 6 15.14 -28.40 44.97
N ILE A 7 14.12 -29.16 45.37
CA ILE A 7 13.24 -29.93 44.45
C ILE A 7 11.85 -29.28 44.28
N GLU A 8 11.49 -28.27 45.09
CA GLU A 8 10.25 -27.51 44.91
C GLU A 8 10.32 -26.38 43.87
N ARG A 9 11.48 -26.19 43.22
CA ARG A 9 11.68 -25.15 42.17
C ARG A 9 11.25 -25.58 40.76
N LYS A 10 10.35 -26.56 40.66
CA LYS A 10 9.62 -26.90 39.42
C LYS A 10 8.11 -26.75 39.62
N ARG A 11 7.67 -25.57 40.08
CA ARG A 11 6.32 -25.12 39.67
C ARG A 11 6.36 -24.97 38.16
N ALA A 12 5.47 -25.69 37.46
CA ALA A 12 5.20 -25.41 36.06
C ALA A 12 5.01 -23.90 35.93
N ARG A 13 5.71 -23.29 34.96
CA ARG A 13 5.54 -21.88 34.60
C ARG A 13 4.06 -21.58 34.63
N ASP A 14 3.70 -20.55 35.39
CA ASP A 14 2.34 -20.08 35.55
C ASP A 14 1.61 -20.16 34.20
N LYS A 15 0.49 -20.88 34.15
CA LYS A 15 -0.28 -20.99 32.90
C LYS A 15 -0.68 -19.55 32.55
N PRO A 16 -0.44 -19.08 31.32
CA PRO A 16 -0.75 -17.69 30.98
C PRO A 16 -2.23 -17.45 31.25
N GLN A 17 -2.55 -16.63 32.24
CA GLN A 17 -3.93 -16.20 32.53
C GLN A 17 -4.46 -15.26 31.45
N ASN A 18 -3.58 -14.74 30.58
CA ASN A 18 -3.97 -13.92 29.44
C ASN A 18 -3.94 -14.76 28.16
N SER A 19 -5.03 -15.49 27.91
CA SER A 19 -5.39 -15.89 26.55
C SER A 19 -5.83 -14.64 25.79
N TYR A 20 -4.92 -14.07 25.00
CA TYR A 20 -5.27 -13.01 24.06
C TYR A 20 -5.96 -13.65 22.85
N GLU A 21 -7.28 -13.81 22.94
CA GLU A 21 -8.14 -13.90 21.76
C GLU A 21 -8.27 -12.49 21.18
N GLY A 22 -7.28 -12.08 20.39
CA GLY A 22 -7.31 -10.78 19.74
C GLY A 22 -6.18 -10.66 18.74
N GLN A 23 -6.54 -10.32 17.49
CA GLN A 23 -5.58 -10.03 16.42
C GLN A 23 -4.89 -8.70 16.70
N ASP A 24 -3.95 -8.68 17.64
CA ASP A 24 -3.20 -7.47 17.97
C ASP A 24 -2.07 -7.26 16.96
N PHE A 25 -2.32 -6.34 16.03
CA PHE A 25 -1.31 -5.68 15.19
C PHE A 25 -0.35 -4.78 16.00
N SER A 26 -0.22 -4.98 17.32
CA SER A 26 0.55 -4.11 18.22
C SER A 26 2.08 -4.21 18.06
N TYR A 27 2.56 -5.09 17.19
CA TYR A 27 3.98 -5.17 16.85
C TYR A 27 4.45 -4.06 15.89
N LEU A 28 3.55 -3.38 15.17
CA LEU A 28 3.91 -2.32 14.21
C LEU A 28 3.56 -0.90 14.70
N PHE A 29 2.56 -0.75 15.56
CA PHE A 29 2.14 0.53 16.11
C PHE A 29 2.04 0.42 17.63
N GLY A 30 2.77 1.29 18.34
CA GLY A 30 2.80 1.31 19.81
C GLY A 30 1.44 1.65 20.42
N ARG A 31 1.28 1.40 21.72
CA ARG A 31 0.05 1.70 22.47
C ARG A 31 -0.28 3.20 22.37
N THR A 32 -1.52 3.52 22.01
CA THR A 32 -2.03 4.90 22.01
C THR A 32 -2.25 5.39 23.45
N THR A 33 -2.09 6.69 23.70
CA THR A 33 -2.28 7.29 25.04
C THR A 33 -3.72 7.15 25.55
N SER A 34 -4.69 7.07 24.64
CA SER A 34 -6.11 6.84 24.92
C SER A 34 -6.48 5.36 25.08
N GLY A 35 -5.60 4.43 24.73
CA GLY A 35 -5.88 2.98 24.74
C GLY A 35 -6.76 2.48 23.58
N GLU A 36 -7.19 3.37 22.70
CA GLU A 36 -8.00 3.03 21.52
C GLU A 36 -7.12 2.59 20.35
N ASN A 37 -7.43 1.43 19.77
CA ASN A 37 -6.83 0.99 18.52
C ASN A 37 -7.48 1.75 17.35
N VAL A 38 -6.69 2.49 16.58
CA VAL A 38 -7.13 3.25 15.40
C VAL A 38 -6.73 2.51 14.13
N ASP A 39 -7.72 1.91 13.49
CA ASP A 39 -7.58 1.29 12.16
C ASP A 39 -7.87 2.31 11.06
N GLU A 40 -7.52 1.99 9.82
CA GLU A 40 -7.75 2.87 8.66
C GLU A 40 -9.24 3.20 8.48
N PHE A 41 -10.11 2.22 8.73
CA PHE A 41 -11.56 2.40 8.70
C PHE A 41 -12.05 3.37 9.80
N LYS A 42 -11.47 3.31 11.00
CA LYS A 42 -11.79 4.24 12.09
C LYS A 42 -11.26 5.65 11.81
N ALA A 43 -10.05 5.75 11.25
CA ALA A 43 -9.46 7.03 10.86
C ALA A 43 -10.34 7.76 9.82
N MET A 44 -10.84 7.05 8.81
CA MET A 44 -11.69 7.62 7.76
C MET A 44 -13.09 8.05 8.23
N GLN A 45 -13.56 7.59 9.38
CA GLN A 45 -14.83 8.07 9.97
C GLN A 45 -14.71 9.50 10.53
N THR A 46 -13.49 9.99 10.72
CA THR A 46 -13.26 11.37 11.15
C THR A 46 -13.32 12.32 9.94
N THR A 47 -14.23 13.28 9.97
CA THR A 47 -14.42 14.23 8.86
C THR A 47 -13.18 15.05 8.54
N ALA A 48 -12.41 15.42 9.57
CA ALA A 48 -11.13 16.10 9.39
C ALA A 48 -10.12 15.26 8.59
N VAL A 49 -9.96 13.98 8.92
CA VAL A 49 -9.06 13.06 8.21
C VAL A 49 -9.53 12.87 6.77
N TYR A 50 -10.83 12.64 6.56
CA TYR A 50 -11.41 12.50 5.22
C TYR A 50 -11.15 13.74 4.35
N ALA A 51 -11.36 14.94 4.90
CA ALA A 51 -11.14 16.19 4.18
C ALA A 51 -9.66 16.38 3.81
N CYS A 52 -8.73 16.10 4.74
CA CYS A 52 -7.30 16.21 4.48
C CYS A 52 -6.84 15.24 3.38
N VAL A 53 -7.24 13.96 3.46
CA VAL A 53 -6.88 12.96 2.44
C VAL A 53 -7.41 13.36 1.08
N ARG A 54 -8.68 13.79 1.01
CA ARG A 54 -9.32 14.23 -0.23
C ARG A 54 -8.60 15.42 -0.85
N ILE A 55 -8.34 16.48 -0.09
CA ILE A 55 -7.67 17.69 -0.60
C ILE A 55 -6.26 17.35 -1.12
N LEU A 56 -5.50 16.53 -0.39
CA LEU A 56 -4.17 16.13 -0.83
C LEU A 56 -4.22 15.27 -2.10
N ALA A 57 -5.16 14.33 -2.17
CA ALA A 57 -5.33 13.46 -3.33
C ALA A 57 -5.76 14.23 -4.58
N GLU A 58 -6.77 15.11 -4.47
CA GLU A 58 -7.24 15.97 -5.55
C GLU A 58 -6.14 16.94 -6.00
N ALA A 59 -5.43 17.56 -5.05
CA ALA A 59 -4.32 18.46 -5.36
C ALA A 59 -3.25 17.76 -6.19
N VAL A 60 -2.80 16.56 -5.78
CA VAL A 60 -1.79 15.79 -6.54
C VAL A 60 -2.34 15.31 -7.89
N ALA A 61 -3.60 14.89 -7.97
CA ALA A 61 -4.23 14.45 -9.20
C ALA A 61 -4.37 15.59 -10.23
N SER A 62 -4.50 16.83 -9.77
CA SER A 62 -4.65 18.00 -10.65
C SER A 62 -3.37 18.35 -11.45
N LEU A 63 -2.18 17.93 -11.00
CA LEU A 63 -0.93 18.29 -11.68
C LEU A 63 -0.71 17.41 -12.92
N PRO A 64 -0.68 17.95 -14.15
CA PRO A 64 -0.47 17.13 -15.34
C PRO A 64 0.93 16.50 -15.35
N ILE A 65 1.02 15.23 -15.74
CA ILE A 65 2.29 14.52 -15.93
C ILE A 65 2.66 14.61 -17.40
N HIS A 66 3.77 15.30 -17.68
CA HIS A 66 4.33 15.39 -19.03
C HIS A 66 5.61 14.56 -19.14
N ILE A 67 5.76 13.86 -20.26
CA ILE A 67 6.99 13.14 -20.60
C ILE A 67 7.90 14.07 -21.38
N TYR A 68 9.17 14.11 -20.96
CA TYR A 68 10.21 14.87 -21.63
C TYR A 68 11.31 13.94 -22.12
N GLU A 69 11.79 14.18 -23.32
CA GLU A 69 12.99 13.55 -23.88
C GLU A 69 14.17 14.51 -23.78
N ARG A 70 15.34 13.97 -23.45
CA ARG A 70 16.59 14.74 -23.47
C ARG A 70 17.14 14.69 -24.89
N THR A 71 17.28 15.86 -25.50
CA THR A 71 17.92 16.04 -26.81
C THR A 71 19.27 16.74 -26.62
N GLU A 72 20.10 16.75 -27.66
CA GLU A 72 21.40 17.43 -27.62
C GLU A 72 21.27 18.94 -27.33
N ASN A 73 20.14 19.54 -27.72
CA ASN A 73 19.85 20.97 -27.58
C ASN A 73 18.96 21.30 -26.37
N GLY A 74 18.50 20.32 -25.58
CA GLY A 74 17.69 20.59 -24.39
C GLY A 74 16.71 19.49 -23.98
N LYS A 75 15.52 19.91 -23.52
CA LYS A 75 14.44 19.03 -23.11
C LYS A 75 13.19 19.37 -23.90
N GLU A 76 12.64 18.39 -24.60
CA GLU A 76 11.43 18.56 -25.41
C GLU A 76 10.32 17.64 -24.89
N LYS A 77 9.06 18.12 -24.96
CA LYS A 77 7.90 17.31 -24.59
C LYS A 77 7.69 16.23 -25.65
N LYS A 78 7.67 14.96 -25.24
CA LYS A 78 7.44 13.83 -26.14
C LYS A 78 5.99 13.36 -26.02
N LEU A 79 5.13 13.93 -26.86
CA LEU A 79 3.70 13.60 -26.90
C LEU A 79 3.42 12.25 -27.58
N ASP A 80 4.25 11.87 -28.56
CA ASP A 80 4.07 10.64 -29.36
C ASP A 80 4.50 9.36 -28.62
N HIS A 81 4.95 9.47 -27.38
CA HIS A 81 5.35 8.29 -26.61
C HIS A 81 4.12 7.54 -26.10
N PRO A 82 4.01 6.20 -26.22
CA PRO A 82 2.85 5.44 -25.74
C PRO A 82 2.54 5.64 -24.24
N LEU A 83 3.58 5.84 -23.43
CA LEU A 83 3.43 6.19 -22.00
C LEU A 83 2.78 7.56 -21.77
N TYR A 84 2.86 8.49 -22.73
CA TYR A 84 2.29 9.83 -22.57
C TYR A 84 0.78 9.71 -22.41
N PHE A 85 0.13 8.97 -23.31
CA PHE A 85 -1.31 8.70 -23.23
C PHE A 85 -1.70 8.04 -21.91
N LEU A 86 -0.96 7.00 -21.48
CA LEU A 86 -1.27 6.26 -20.26
C LEU A 86 -1.13 7.10 -18.98
N LEU A 87 -0.13 7.98 -18.92
CA LEU A 87 0.13 8.81 -17.74
C LEU A 87 -0.67 10.11 -17.73
N HIS A 88 -0.97 10.67 -18.90
CA HIS A 88 -1.66 11.95 -19.04
C HIS A 88 -3.18 11.79 -19.09
N ASP A 89 -3.69 10.90 -19.95
CA ASP A 89 -5.10 10.83 -20.28
C ASP A 89 -5.79 9.66 -19.56
N GLU A 90 -5.44 8.43 -19.94
CA GLU A 90 -6.18 7.24 -19.55
C GLU A 90 -5.25 6.03 -19.33
N PRO A 91 -4.93 5.70 -18.06
CA PRO A 91 -4.09 4.54 -17.73
C PRO A 91 -4.78 3.19 -17.95
N ASN A 92 -6.12 3.18 -17.92
CA ASN A 92 -6.97 2.00 -18.05
C ASN A 92 -8.37 2.44 -18.50
N PRO A 93 -9.06 1.72 -19.42
CA PRO A 93 -10.43 2.03 -19.84
C PRO A 93 -11.47 2.21 -18.73
N GLU A 94 -11.20 1.73 -17.51
CA GLU A 94 -12.11 1.87 -16.37
C GLU A 94 -11.90 3.18 -15.59
N MET A 95 -10.78 3.89 -15.77
CA MET A 95 -10.48 5.09 -14.99
C MET A 95 -9.57 6.09 -15.73
N SER A 96 -9.85 7.37 -15.56
CA SER A 96 -8.98 8.45 -16.03
C SER A 96 -7.68 8.54 -15.23
N SER A 97 -6.66 9.18 -15.82
CA SER A 97 -5.38 9.43 -15.13
C SER A 97 -5.58 10.23 -13.83
N PHE A 98 -6.58 11.12 -13.80
CA PHE A 98 -6.93 11.88 -12.59
C PHE A 98 -7.34 10.94 -11.45
N ILE A 99 -8.37 10.11 -11.68
CA ILE A 99 -8.91 9.18 -10.68
C ILE A 99 -7.83 8.17 -10.24
N PHE A 100 -6.99 7.73 -11.17
CA PHE A 100 -5.88 6.82 -10.88
C PHE A 100 -4.89 7.43 -9.87
N ARG A 101 -4.45 8.67 -10.11
CA ARG A 101 -3.51 9.39 -9.22
C ARG A 101 -4.13 9.71 -7.87
N GLU A 102 -5.37 10.18 -7.88
CA GLU A 102 -6.15 10.43 -6.67
C GLU A 102 -6.25 9.15 -5.80
N THR A 103 -6.55 8.02 -6.42
CA THR A 103 -6.70 6.74 -5.72
C THR A 103 -5.38 6.24 -5.15
N ILE A 104 -4.27 6.37 -5.90
CA ILE A 104 -2.93 5.97 -5.42
C ILE A 104 -2.51 6.83 -4.23
N MET A 105 -2.71 8.15 -4.33
CA MET A 105 -2.39 9.07 -3.24
C MET A 105 -3.24 8.77 -2.00
N SER A 106 -4.53 8.52 -2.19
CA SER A 106 -5.43 8.12 -1.10
C SER A 106 -4.98 6.81 -0.44
N HIS A 107 -4.60 5.81 -1.22
CA HIS A 107 -4.10 4.55 -0.68
C HIS A 107 -2.80 4.73 0.12
N LEU A 108 -1.88 5.57 -0.39
CA LEU A 108 -0.64 5.88 0.29
C LEU A 108 -0.88 6.59 1.63
N LEU A 109 -1.80 7.55 1.68
CA LEU A 109 -2.10 8.32 2.89
C LEU A 109 -2.84 7.49 3.96
N ILE A 110 -3.67 6.53 3.54
CA ILE A 110 -4.48 5.73 4.45
C ILE A 110 -3.72 4.49 4.97
N TRP A 111 -3.12 3.70 4.06
CA TRP A 111 -2.47 2.43 4.39
C TRP A 111 -0.93 2.51 4.45
N GLY A 112 -0.36 3.69 4.17
CA GLY A 112 1.10 3.89 4.12
C GLY A 112 1.77 3.30 2.87
N ASN A 113 1.03 2.60 2.01
CA ASN A 113 1.55 1.98 0.79
C ASN A 113 0.52 2.02 -0.33
N ALA A 114 0.99 2.15 -1.58
CA ALA A 114 0.16 2.06 -2.77
C ALA A 114 0.84 1.18 -3.82
N TYR A 115 0.05 0.33 -4.48
CA TYR A 115 0.55 -0.62 -5.46
C TYR A 115 -0.16 -0.47 -6.80
N VAL A 116 0.63 -0.56 -7.86
CA VAL A 116 0.18 -0.49 -9.24
C VAL A 116 0.70 -1.72 -9.98
N GLN A 117 -0.20 -2.43 -10.66
CA GLN A 117 0.19 -3.46 -11.61
C GLN A 117 0.42 -2.82 -12.98
N ILE A 118 1.61 -3.03 -13.50
CA ILE A 118 1.98 -2.66 -14.86
C ILE A 118 1.75 -3.87 -15.76
N ILE A 119 0.82 -3.75 -16.71
CA ILE A 119 0.62 -4.74 -17.76
C ILE A 119 1.44 -4.31 -18.97
N ARG A 120 2.18 -5.26 -19.53
CA ARG A 120 3.04 -5.05 -20.69
C ARG A 120 2.63 -6.00 -21.81
N ASP A 121 2.72 -5.53 -23.04
CA ASP A 121 2.48 -6.32 -24.22
C ASP A 121 3.65 -7.26 -24.51
N LYS A 122 3.47 -8.18 -25.47
CA LYS A 122 4.51 -9.13 -25.91
C LYS A 122 5.80 -8.45 -26.42
N SER A 123 5.69 -7.20 -26.85
CA SER A 123 6.81 -6.33 -27.25
C SER A 123 7.52 -5.65 -26.08
N GLY A 124 7.04 -5.83 -24.85
CA GLY A 124 7.59 -5.21 -23.64
C GLY A 124 7.09 -3.78 -23.36
N MET A 125 6.27 -3.21 -24.26
CA MET A 125 5.66 -1.90 -24.08
C MET A 125 4.58 -1.94 -23.00
N VAL A 126 4.50 -0.90 -22.17
CA VAL A 126 3.44 -0.78 -21.15
C VAL A 126 2.13 -0.46 -21.85
N SER A 127 1.11 -1.26 -21.60
CA SER A 127 -0.22 -1.11 -22.21
C SER A 127 -1.29 -0.68 -21.22
N LEU A 128 -1.23 -1.12 -19.96
CA LEU A 128 -2.19 -0.69 -18.93
C LEU A 128 -1.55 -0.54 -17.54
N LEU A 129 -2.07 0.41 -16.77
CA LEU A 129 -1.77 0.57 -15.35
C LEU A 129 -3.03 0.32 -14.54
N LEU A 130 -3.02 -0.75 -13.73
CA LEU A 130 -4.14 -1.11 -12.87
C LEU A 130 -3.78 -0.82 -11.41
N LYS A 131 -4.64 -0.09 -10.71
CA LYS A 131 -4.54 0.00 -9.24
C LYS A 131 -4.72 -1.39 -8.64
N GLN A 132 -3.94 -1.72 -7.62
CA GLN A 132 -4.06 -3.00 -6.94
C GLN A 132 -4.40 -2.83 -5.47
N LYS A 133 -5.25 -3.72 -4.97
CA LYS A 133 -5.38 -3.94 -3.52
C LYS A 133 -4.16 -4.73 -3.06
N ALA A 134 -3.59 -4.35 -1.90
CA ALA A 134 -2.40 -5.00 -1.34
C ALA A 134 -2.54 -6.53 -1.23
N SER A 135 -3.72 -7.01 -0.80
CA SER A 135 -4.02 -8.45 -0.70
C SER A 135 -4.04 -9.20 -2.03
N VAL A 136 -4.41 -8.52 -3.13
CA VAL A 136 -4.47 -9.09 -4.48
C VAL A 136 -3.06 -9.16 -5.09
N LEU A 137 -2.21 -8.17 -4.79
CA LEU A 137 -0.83 -8.14 -5.27
C LEU A 137 -0.02 -9.32 -4.70
N ILE A 138 -0.11 -9.57 -3.39
CA ILE A 138 0.63 -10.66 -2.72
C ILE A 138 0.23 -12.02 -3.31
N ARG A 139 -1.06 -12.25 -3.53
CA ARG A 139 -1.54 -13.49 -4.17
C ARG A 139 -1.05 -13.64 -5.60
N LYS A 140 -1.09 -12.58 -6.41
CA LYS A 140 -0.55 -12.61 -7.77
C LYS A 140 0.96 -12.83 -7.78
N LEU A 141 1.71 -12.19 -6.88
CA LEU A 141 3.15 -12.36 -6.76
C LEU A 141 3.51 -13.78 -6.35
N LEU A 142 2.81 -14.34 -5.36
CA LEU A 142 2.97 -15.73 -4.93
C LEU A 142 2.62 -16.72 -6.05
N LEU A 143 1.55 -16.48 -6.81
CA LEU A 143 1.20 -17.30 -7.97
C LEU A 143 2.27 -17.23 -9.07
N ILE A 144 2.78 -16.05 -9.39
CA ILE A 144 3.85 -15.89 -10.38
C ILE A 144 5.14 -16.58 -9.92
N ILE A 145 5.50 -16.45 -8.63
CA ILE A 145 6.66 -17.12 -8.05
C ILE A 145 6.45 -18.64 -8.10
N TRP A 146 5.29 -19.14 -7.68
CA TRP A 146 4.96 -20.57 -7.68
C TRP A 146 4.96 -21.16 -9.09
N GLN A 147 4.41 -20.44 -10.08
CA GLN A 147 4.34 -20.87 -11.48
C GLN A 147 5.70 -20.78 -12.21
N ARG A 148 6.71 -20.19 -11.56
CA ARG A 148 8.07 -20.02 -12.06
C ARG A 148 9.10 -20.80 -11.22
N MET A 149 8.65 -21.52 -10.20
CA MET A 149 9.45 -22.55 -9.52
C MET A 149 9.33 -23.86 -10.31
N PRO A 150 10.45 -24.56 -10.56
CA PRO A 150 10.45 -25.83 -11.28
C PRO A 150 9.77 -26.97 -10.49
#